data_AF-A0AAD1SQH1-F1
#
_entry.id   AF-A0AAD1SQH1-F1
#
_cell.length_a   1.000
_cell.length_b   1.000
_cell.length_c   1.000
_cell.angle_alpha   90.00
_cell.angle_beta   90.00
_cell.angle_gamma   90.00
#
_symmetry.space_group_name_H-M   'P 1'
#
loop_
_entity.id
_entity.type
_entity.pdbx_description
1 polymer ?
#
loop_
_entity_poly.entity_id
_entity_poly.type
_entity_poly.pdbx_seq_one_letter_code
_entity_poly.pdbx_strand_id
1 'polypeptide(L)'
;MDDLERTNFTCADEERQYWKSLAMKYRKCSEDAQEELQEFQEASREYEAELEAQLQQTEGRNRDIISENNRLRMELESIKEKYEEHHSENYMQISTLETELSQTKSVLEQLQKYIRELEQANDDLERAKRATIMSLEDFEQRMNQAIERNAFLESELDEKENLLESVQRLKDEARDLRQELAVQQKEKPKPIIGDSPDAGRIDTAVQASMSVPSTPVGHRGSISGLSSPMLYRTSFDDGYSGTPLTPSARISALNIVGDLLKKVGALESKLASCRNFVYEQSPNRPIAPLSARVNKARECNENRLNMSPKALEKRNKTVKRLKLILNKRLEFGPLSPNISGQGMHSPQGVVKMIL
;
A
#
# COMPACT_ATOMS: atom_id res chain seq x y z
N MET A 1 -12.52 64.26 89.24
CA MET A 1 -13.34 64.44 90.47
C MET A 1 -12.39 64.73 91.60
N ASP A 2 -12.87 65.42 92.63
CA ASP A 2 -12.11 65.95 93.78
C ASP A 2 -11.20 67.14 93.46
N ASP A 3 -11.82 68.32 93.40
CA ASP A 3 -11.33 69.50 94.14
C ASP A 3 -12.51 70.46 94.37
N LEU A 4 -13.39 70.09 95.32
CA LEU A 4 -14.32 71.04 95.93
C LEU A 4 -13.60 71.79 97.04
N GLU A 5 -12.59 72.59 96.66
CA GLU A 5 -12.00 73.58 97.54
C GLU A 5 -13.11 74.45 98.15
N ARG A 6 -13.01 74.70 99.46
CA ARG A 6 -14.07 75.36 100.23
C ARG A 6 -14.03 76.87 100.00
N THR A 7 -14.52 77.27 98.83
CA THR A 7 -14.54 78.66 98.35
C THR A 7 -15.38 79.56 99.27
N ASN A 8 -14.70 80.27 100.17
CA ASN A 8 -15.32 81.28 101.01
C ASN A 8 -15.44 82.58 100.23
N PHE A 9 -16.63 82.88 99.72
CA PHE A 9 -16.91 84.08 98.94
C PHE A 9 -17.00 85.33 99.82
N THR A 10 -16.48 86.45 99.31
CA THR A 10 -16.50 87.76 100.00
C THR A 10 -17.81 88.51 99.77
N CYS A 11 -18.55 88.15 98.72
CA CYS A 11 -19.83 88.73 98.33
C CYS A 11 -20.73 87.70 97.63
N ALA A 12 -22.05 87.82 97.78
CA ALA A 12 -23.02 86.93 97.12
C ALA A 12 -23.00 87.01 95.57
N ASP A 13 -22.48 88.11 94.98
CA ASP A 13 -22.25 88.20 93.54
C ASP A 13 -20.99 87.45 93.08
N GLU A 14 -19.97 87.35 93.95
CA GLU A 14 -18.75 86.56 93.70
C GLU A 14 -19.08 85.06 93.71
N GLU A 15 -19.89 84.62 94.68
CA GLU A 15 -20.46 83.27 94.72
C GLU A 15 -21.27 82.95 93.45
N ARG A 16 -22.21 83.85 93.08
CA ARG A 16 -23.05 83.68 91.90
C ARG A 16 -22.21 83.59 90.62
N GLN A 17 -21.15 84.38 90.50
CA GLN A 17 -20.27 84.37 89.34
C GLN A 17 -19.36 83.14 89.30
N TYR A 18 -18.88 82.63 90.45
CA TYR A 18 -18.15 81.37 90.55
C TYR A 18 -19.01 80.19 90.09
N TRP A 19 -20.19 80.00 90.69
CA TRP A 19 -21.08 78.89 90.33
C TRP A 19 -21.56 78.98 88.87
N LYS A 20 -21.81 80.20 88.36
CA LYS A 20 -22.12 80.41 86.94
C LYS A 20 -20.95 80.01 86.03
N SER A 21 -19.71 80.37 86.39
CA SER A 21 -18.52 80.00 85.61
C SER A 21 -18.23 78.50 85.68
N LEU A 22 -18.48 77.86 86.82
CA LEU A 22 -18.32 76.43 87.01
C LEU A 22 -19.40 75.64 86.24
N ALA A 23 -20.65 76.09 86.25
CA ALA A 23 -21.73 75.53 85.45
C ALA A 23 -21.45 75.69 83.93
N MET A 24 -20.92 76.84 83.49
CA MET A 24 -20.47 77.04 82.10
C MET A 24 -19.32 76.10 81.72
N LYS A 25 -18.36 75.85 82.63
CA LYS A 25 -17.28 74.87 82.41
C LYS A 25 -17.83 73.45 82.26
N TYR A 26 -18.66 72.97 83.21
CA TYR A 26 -19.24 71.63 83.13
C TYR A 26 -20.17 71.45 81.94
N ARG A 27 -20.96 72.48 81.60
CA ARG A 27 -21.75 72.50 80.36
C ARG A 27 -20.83 72.31 79.15
N LYS A 28 -19.77 73.13 79.01
CA LYS A 28 -18.85 72.99 77.89
C LYS A 28 -18.20 71.60 77.85
N CYS A 29 -17.70 71.07 78.97
CA CYS A 29 -17.12 69.72 79.00
C CYS A 29 -18.13 68.62 78.63
N SER A 30 -19.42 68.83 78.86
CA SER A 30 -20.50 67.92 78.42
C SER A 30 -20.87 68.11 76.94
N GLU A 31 -20.67 69.30 76.38
CA GLU A 31 -20.83 69.57 74.94
C GLU A 31 -19.62 68.98 74.17
N ASP A 32 -18.39 69.29 74.58
CA ASP A 32 -17.14 68.74 74.03
C ASP A 32 -17.15 67.20 74.01
N ALA A 33 -17.55 66.55 75.11
CA ALA A 33 -17.60 65.09 75.21
C ALA A 33 -18.79 64.46 74.46
N GLN A 34 -19.83 65.24 74.13
CA GLN A 34 -20.91 64.79 73.26
C GLN A 34 -20.48 64.86 71.78
N GLU A 35 -19.72 65.89 71.40
CA GLU A 35 -19.10 66.01 70.07
C GLU A 35 -18.09 64.88 69.83
N GLU A 36 -17.16 64.62 70.76
CA GLU A 36 -16.20 63.49 70.67
C GLU A 36 -16.90 62.13 70.53
N LEU A 37 -17.99 61.90 71.27
CA LEU A 37 -18.79 60.68 71.16
C LEU A 37 -19.52 60.57 69.82
N GLN A 38 -19.96 61.69 69.23
CA GLN A 38 -20.58 61.70 67.91
C GLN A 38 -19.54 61.42 66.81
N GLU A 39 -18.38 62.09 66.83
CA GLU A 39 -17.28 61.82 65.90
C GLU A 39 -16.84 60.35 65.95
N PHE A 40 -16.72 59.76 67.15
CA PHE A 40 -16.39 58.34 67.31
C PHE A 40 -17.48 57.41 66.72
N GLN A 41 -18.76 57.73 66.89
CA GLN A 41 -19.86 56.95 66.32
C GLN A 41 -19.95 57.06 64.78
N GLU A 42 -19.62 58.23 64.23
CA GLU A 42 -19.58 58.45 62.78
C GLU A 42 -18.38 57.73 62.16
N ALA A 43 -17.17 57.91 62.71
CA ALA A 43 -15.96 57.21 62.27
C ALA A 43 -16.08 55.68 62.39
N SER A 44 -16.71 55.16 63.46
CA SER A 44 -16.98 53.72 63.59
C SER A 44 -17.90 53.20 62.48
N ARG A 45 -18.95 53.95 62.13
CA ARG A 45 -19.90 53.61 61.06
C ARG A 45 -19.26 53.66 59.66
N GLU A 46 -18.38 54.63 59.41
CA GLU A 46 -17.62 54.69 58.16
C GLU A 46 -16.65 53.51 58.04
N TYR A 47 -15.99 53.12 59.13
CA TYR A 47 -15.11 51.94 59.15
C TYR A 47 -15.86 50.62 58.98
N GLU A 48 -17.02 50.46 59.62
CA GLU A 48 -17.94 49.34 59.38
C GLU A 48 -18.35 49.25 57.91
N ALA A 49 -18.73 50.37 57.29
CA ALA A 49 -19.09 50.42 55.88
C ALA A 49 -17.91 50.09 54.93
N GLU A 50 -16.67 50.47 55.28
CA GLU A 50 -15.50 50.07 54.51
C GLU A 50 -15.25 48.55 54.61
N LEU A 51 -15.36 47.98 55.81
CA LEU A 51 -15.24 46.53 56.02
C LEU A 51 -16.33 45.75 55.27
N GLU A 52 -17.58 46.21 55.29
CA GLU A 52 -18.66 45.62 54.48
C GLU A 52 -18.37 45.70 52.98
N ALA A 53 -17.85 46.82 52.48
CA ALA A 53 -17.48 46.98 51.08
C ALA A 53 -16.33 46.03 50.68
N GLN A 54 -15.30 45.89 51.53
CA GLN A 54 -14.20 44.95 51.32
C GLN A 54 -14.68 43.49 51.35
N LEU A 55 -15.61 43.15 52.26
CA LEU A 55 -16.23 41.82 52.33
C LEU A 55 -17.05 41.52 51.08
N GLN A 56 -17.98 42.40 50.68
CA GLN A 56 -18.79 42.24 49.47
C GLN A 56 -17.93 42.09 48.21
N GLN A 57 -16.86 42.88 48.09
CA GLN A 57 -15.91 42.80 46.96
C GLN A 57 -15.13 41.47 46.96
N THR A 58 -14.81 40.92 48.14
CA THR A 58 -14.11 39.63 48.28
C THR A 58 -15.04 38.45 48.00
N GLU A 59 -16.28 38.50 48.50
CA GLU A 59 -17.31 37.52 48.15
C GLU A 59 -17.64 37.54 46.65
N GLY A 60 -17.74 38.72 46.02
CA GLY A 60 -17.95 38.86 44.59
C GLY A 60 -16.88 38.11 43.79
N ARG A 61 -15.60 38.41 44.04
CA ARG A 61 -14.48 37.67 43.42
C ARG A 61 -14.55 36.16 43.67
N ASN A 62 -14.96 35.73 44.86
CA ASN A 62 -15.07 34.31 45.20
C ASN A 62 -16.18 33.63 44.37
N ARG A 63 -17.35 34.28 44.23
CA ARG A 63 -18.45 33.80 43.35
C ARG A 63 -18.01 33.73 41.89
N ASP A 64 -17.27 34.74 41.40
CA ASP A 64 -16.74 34.76 40.03
C ASP A 64 -15.73 33.61 39.80
N ILE A 65 -14.80 33.40 40.73
CA ILE A 65 -13.81 32.32 40.68
C ILE A 65 -14.49 30.95 40.75
N ILE A 66 -15.53 30.76 41.56
CA ILE A 66 -16.31 29.51 41.64
C ILE A 66 -17.06 29.27 40.32
N SER A 67 -17.68 30.30 39.74
CA SER A 67 -18.37 30.23 38.44
C SER A 67 -17.41 29.80 37.33
N GLU A 68 -16.25 30.46 37.23
CA GLU A 68 -15.21 30.13 36.26
C GLU A 68 -14.61 28.74 36.49
N ASN A 69 -14.39 28.33 37.74
CA ASN A 69 -13.90 26.99 38.05
C ASN A 69 -14.91 25.90 37.64
N ASN A 70 -16.21 26.15 37.79
CA ASN A 70 -17.25 25.24 37.33
C ASN A 70 -17.33 25.19 35.80
N ARG A 71 -17.22 26.33 35.10
CA ARG A 71 -17.15 26.39 33.62
C ARG A 71 -15.96 25.56 33.10
N LEU A 72 -14.78 25.78 33.67
CA LEU A 72 -13.55 25.07 33.29
C LEU A 72 -13.62 23.56 33.60
N ARG A 73 -14.30 23.15 34.67
CA ARG A 73 -14.59 21.71 34.93
C ARG A 73 -15.47 21.10 33.86
N MET A 74 -16.56 21.77 33.47
CA MET A 74 -17.47 21.28 32.42
C MET A 74 -16.77 21.19 31.05
N GLU A 75 -15.92 22.17 30.72
CA GLU A 75 -15.12 22.14 29.49
C GLU A 75 -14.07 21.03 29.51
N LEU A 76 -13.39 20.82 30.64
CA LEU A 76 -12.44 19.71 30.83
C LEU A 76 -13.13 18.36 30.66
N GLU A 77 -14.30 18.15 31.29
CA GLU A 77 -15.03 16.88 31.18
C GLU A 77 -15.56 16.64 29.76
N SER A 78 -16.09 17.67 29.10
CA SER A 78 -16.54 17.54 27.70
C SER A 78 -15.39 17.42 26.68
N ILE A 79 -14.15 17.71 27.08
CA ILE A 79 -12.94 17.40 26.29
C ILE A 79 -12.50 15.94 26.53
N LYS A 80 -12.58 15.43 27.76
CA LYS A 80 -12.35 13.99 28.04
C LYS A 80 -13.35 13.11 27.30
N GLU A 81 -14.65 13.41 27.42
CA GLU A 81 -15.74 12.65 26.80
C GLU A 81 -15.49 12.46 25.30
N LYS A 82 -15.19 13.55 24.58
CA LYS A 82 -14.84 13.52 23.14
C LYS A 82 -13.51 12.81 22.85
N TYR A 83 -12.54 12.88 23.77
CA TYR A 83 -11.28 12.15 23.64
C TYR A 83 -11.49 10.64 23.81
N GLU A 84 -12.29 10.22 24.79
CA GLU A 84 -12.60 8.82 25.07
C GLU A 84 -13.51 8.21 23.98
N GLU A 85 -14.51 8.97 23.51
CA GLU A 85 -15.33 8.66 22.33
C GLU A 85 -14.42 8.40 21.11
N HIS A 86 -13.66 9.41 20.66
CA HIS A 86 -12.76 9.24 19.52
C HIS A 86 -11.68 8.17 19.76
N HIS A 87 -11.18 7.97 20.98
CA HIS A 87 -10.21 6.92 21.26
C HIS A 87 -10.84 5.53 21.06
N SER A 88 -12.09 5.34 21.51
CA SER A 88 -12.84 4.10 21.31
C SER A 88 -13.18 3.86 19.83
N GLU A 89 -13.57 4.90 19.08
CA GLU A 89 -13.82 4.83 17.64
C GLU A 89 -12.55 4.41 16.88
N ASN A 90 -11.42 5.09 17.15
CA ASN A 90 -10.14 4.79 16.52
C ASN A 90 -9.67 3.36 16.86
N TYR A 91 -9.86 2.91 18.12
CA TYR A 91 -9.51 1.55 18.53
C TYR A 91 -10.36 0.49 17.80
N MET A 92 -11.66 0.71 17.65
CA MET A 92 -12.55 -0.16 16.87
C MET A 92 -12.19 -0.18 15.37
N GLN A 93 -11.86 0.97 14.79
CA GLN A 93 -11.39 1.07 13.40
C GLN A 93 -10.07 0.32 13.20
N ILE A 94 -9.09 0.49 14.09
CA ILE A 94 -7.80 -0.22 14.04
C ILE A 94 -8.03 -1.73 14.14
N SER A 95 -8.79 -2.20 15.14
CA SER A 95 -9.11 -3.63 15.32
C SER A 95 -9.81 -4.25 14.10
N THR A 96 -10.66 -3.47 13.42
CA THR A 96 -11.33 -3.90 12.18
C THR A 96 -10.32 -4.03 11.04
N LEU A 97 -9.49 -3.02 10.81
CA LEU A 97 -8.45 -3.01 9.76
C LEU A 97 -7.37 -4.09 10.00
N GLU A 98 -7.02 -4.39 11.24
CA GLU A 98 -6.11 -5.49 11.58
C GLU A 98 -6.73 -6.86 11.26
N THR A 99 -8.04 -7.01 11.49
CA THR A 99 -8.80 -8.22 11.15
C THR A 99 -8.89 -8.41 9.62
N GLU A 100 -9.25 -7.36 8.88
CA GLU A 100 -9.28 -7.36 7.40
C GLU A 100 -7.91 -7.63 6.78
N LEU A 101 -6.85 -7.04 7.34
CA LEU A 101 -5.46 -7.29 6.93
C LEU A 101 -5.04 -8.74 7.17
N SER A 102 -5.45 -9.33 8.30
CA SER A 102 -5.20 -10.74 8.61
C SER A 102 -5.95 -11.67 7.64
N GLN A 103 -7.23 -11.40 7.39
CA GLN A 103 -8.05 -12.14 6.43
C GLN A 103 -7.47 -12.07 5.01
N THR A 104 -7.04 -10.87 4.58
CA THR A 104 -6.45 -10.64 3.25
C THR A 104 -5.14 -11.42 3.07
N LYS A 105 -4.29 -11.46 4.10
CA LYS A 105 -3.06 -12.30 4.11
C LYS A 105 -3.40 -13.79 4.01
N SER A 106 -4.36 -14.27 4.80
CA SER A 106 -4.79 -15.67 4.75
C SER A 106 -5.33 -16.08 3.38
N VAL A 107 -6.14 -15.23 2.74
CA VAL A 107 -6.62 -15.46 1.36
C VAL A 107 -5.47 -15.46 0.35
N LEU A 108 -4.50 -14.56 0.49
CA LEU A 108 -3.31 -14.53 -0.37
C LEU A 108 -2.45 -15.80 -0.21
N GLU A 109 -2.25 -16.30 1.01
CA GLU A 109 -1.54 -17.56 1.28
C GLU A 109 -2.28 -18.78 0.71
N GLN A 110 -3.61 -18.82 0.84
CA GLN A 110 -4.46 -19.86 0.25
C GLN A 110 -4.39 -19.84 -1.29
N LEU A 111 -4.45 -18.67 -1.93
CA LEU A 111 -4.31 -18.53 -3.38
C LEU A 111 -2.92 -18.93 -3.86
N GLN A 112 -1.85 -18.58 -3.12
CA GLN A 112 -0.50 -19.07 -3.44
C GLN A 112 -0.37 -20.59 -3.30
N LYS A 113 -1.03 -21.21 -2.33
CA LYS A 113 -1.08 -22.68 -2.21
C LYS A 113 -1.80 -23.29 -3.41
N TYR A 114 -2.97 -22.75 -3.77
CA TYR A 114 -3.78 -23.22 -4.90
C TYR A 114 -3.07 -23.07 -6.26
N ILE A 115 -2.29 -22.00 -6.47
CA ILE A 115 -1.46 -21.84 -7.66
C ILE A 115 -0.46 -23.01 -7.79
N ARG A 116 0.25 -23.36 -6.71
CA ARG A 116 1.22 -24.49 -6.71
C ARG A 116 0.53 -25.84 -6.96
N GLU A 117 -0.69 -26.01 -6.46
CA GLU A 117 -1.51 -27.21 -6.71
C GLU A 117 -1.95 -27.32 -8.18
N LEU A 118 -2.28 -26.19 -8.82
CA LEU A 118 -2.57 -26.13 -10.27
C LEU A 118 -1.31 -26.34 -11.13
N GLU A 119 -0.17 -25.77 -10.73
CA GLU A 119 1.13 -25.97 -11.39
C GLU A 119 1.50 -27.46 -11.39
N GLN A 120 1.42 -28.13 -10.23
CA GLN A 120 1.67 -29.57 -10.12
C GLN A 120 0.68 -30.40 -10.96
N ALA A 121 -0.62 -30.08 -10.91
CA ALA A 121 -1.63 -30.79 -11.70
C ALA A 121 -1.40 -30.65 -13.22
N ASN A 122 -0.85 -29.51 -13.66
CA ASN A 122 -0.47 -29.31 -15.06
C ASN A 122 0.79 -30.12 -15.44
N ASP A 123 1.81 -30.17 -14.59
CA ASP A 123 3.00 -31.03 -14.80
C ASP A 123 2.63 -32.53 -14.88
N ASP A 124 1.70 -32.97 -14.03
CA ASP A 124 1.19 -34.33 -14.04
C ASP A 124 0.34 -34.63 -15.29
N LEU A 125 -0.48 -33.67 -15.75
CA LEU A 125 -1.22 -33.76 -17.01
C LEU A 125 -0.30 -33.78 -18.24
N GLU A 126 0.76 -32.98 -18.26
CA GLU A 126 1.79 -33.03 -19.31
C GLU A 126 2.51 -34.38 -19.32
N ARG A 127 2.84 -34.94 -18.15
CA ARG A 127 3.47 -36.27 -18.06
C ARG A 127 2.55 -37.36 -18.58
N ALA A 128 1.26 -37.31 -18.23
CA ALA A 128 0.25 -38.23 -18.76
C ALA A 128 0.11 -38.09 -20.28
N LYS A 129 0.04 -36.87 -20.81
CA LYS A 129 0.00 -36.60 -22.27
C LYS A 129 1.20 -37.19 -23.00
N ARG A 130 2.42 -37.01 -22.48
CA ARG A 130 3.65 -37.57 -23.07
C ARG A 130 3.63 -39.10 -23.06
N ALA A 131 3.17 -39.73 -21.98
CA ALA A 131 3.02 -41.18 -21.90
C ALA A 131 1.96 -41.72 -22.90
N THR A 132 0.83 -41.03 -23.06
CA THR A 132 -0.20 -41.40 -24.05
C THR A 132 0.31 -41.27 -25.48
N ILE A 133 1.05 -40.20 -25.82
CA ILE A 133 1.65 -40.03 -27.15
C ILE A 133 2.61 -41.18 -27.45
N MET A 134 3.55 -41.45 -26.53
CA MET A 134 4.50 -42.56 -26.67
C MET A 134 3.79 -43.91 -26.83
N SER A 135 2.68 -44.15 -26.12
CA SER A 135 1.88 -45.38 -26.25
C SER A 135 1.09 -45.47 -27.56
N LEU A 136 0.82 -44.35 -28.24
CA LEU A 136 0.21 -44.33 -29.58
C LEU A 136 1.29 -44.57 -30.65
N GLU A 137 2.44 -43.93 -30.55
CA GLU A 137 3.62 -44.15 -31.40
C GLU A 137 4.05 -45.63 -31.38
N ASP A 138 4.06 -46.25 -30.19
CA ASP A 138 4.32 -47.69 -29.98
C ASP A 138 3.29 -48.58 -30.69
N PHE A 139 2.02 -48.16 -30.75
CA PHE A 139 0.95 -48.90 -31.41
C PHE A 139 1.01 -48.75 -32.94
N GLU A 140 1.24 -47.52 -33.43
CA GLU A 140 1.44 -47.21 -34.84
C GLU A 140 2.64 -47.98 -35.40
N GLN A 141 3.76 -48.04 -34.67
CA GLN A 141 4.93 -48.82 -35.09
C GLN A 141 4.60 -50.32 -35.22
N ARG A 142 3.89 -50.91 -34.24
CA ARG A 142 3.46 -52.32 -34.29
C ARG A 142 2.48 -52.58 -35.43
N MET A 143 1.57 -51.66 -35.70
CA MET A 143 0.63 -51.74 -36.81
C MET A 143 1.34 -51.67 -38.16
N ASN A 144 2.30 -50.75 -38.33
CA ASN A 144 3.12 -50.66 -39.55
C ASN A 144 3.92 -51.94 -39.79
N GLN A 145 4.56 -52.50 -38.75
CA GLN A 145 5.24 -53.81 -38.86
C GLN A 145 4.28 -54.99 -39.15
N ALA A 146 2.98 -54.87 -38.84
CA ALA A 146 1.99 -55.88 -39.21
C ALA A 146 1.58 -55.73 -40.68
N ILE A 147 1.43 -54.50 -41.17
CA ILE A 147 1.19 -54.19 -42.59
C ILE A 147 2.37 -54.65 -43.45
N GLU A 148 3.62 -54.36 -43.05
CA GLU A 148 4.84 -54.83 -43.72
C GLU A 148 4.90 -56.36 -43.85
N ARG A 149 4.55 -57.09 -42.78
CA ARG A 149 4.50 -58.57 -42.82
C ARG A 149 3.36 -59.09 -43.68
N ASN A 150 2.19 -58.45 -43.67
CA ASN A 150 1.08 -58.84 -44.53
C ASN A 150 1.41 -58.63 -46.01
N ALA A 151 2.02 -57.50 -46.38
CA ALA A 151 2.44 -57.23 -47.76
C ALA A 151 3.54 -58.20 -48.24
N PHE A 152 4.43 -58.64 -47.35
CA PHE A 152 5.40 -59.71 -47.65
C PHE A 152 4.72 -61.08 -47.86
N LEU A 153 3.77 -61.44 -47.00
CA LEU A 153 2.99 -62.68 -47.17
C LEU A 153 2.11 -62.65 -48.43
N GLU A 154 1.60 -61.49 -48.82
CA GLU A 154 0.86 -61.27 -50.06
C GLU A 154 1.76 -61.55 -51.28
N SER A 155 3.00 -61.03 -51.30
CA SER A 155 3.94 -61.33 -52.39
C SER A 155 4.44 -62.79 -52.42
N GLU A 156 4.55 -63.48 -51.27
CA GLU A 156 4.80 -64.93 -51.23
C GLU A 156 3.62 -65.75 -51.81
N LEU A 157 2.37 -65.25 -51.66
CA LEU A 157 1.20 -65.86 -52.28
C LEU A 157 1.14 -65.58 -53.79
N ASP A 158 1.48 -64.37 -54.22
CA ASP A 158 1.59 -64.01 -55.64
C ASP A 158 2.66 -64.85 -56.35
N GLU A 159 3.86 -65.02 -55.80
CA GLU A 159 4.90 -65.88 -56.39
C GLU A 159 4.40 -67.32 -56.52
N LYS A 160 3.71 -67.82 -55.49
CA LYS A 160 3.11 -69.16 -55.49
C LYS A 160 2.00 -69.32 -56.53
N GLU A 161 1.18 -68.29 -56.79
CA GLU A 161 0.18 -68.31 -57.87
C GLU A 161 0.86 -68.29 -59.26
N ASN A 162 1.86 -67.43 -59.47
CA ASN A 162 2.65 -67.39 -60.70
C ASN A 162 3.34 -68.75 -60.99
N LEU A 163 3.85 -69.42 -59.96
CA LEU A 163 4.42 -70.77 -60.06
C LEU A 163 3.36 -71.83 -60.38
N LEU A 164 2.16 -71.74 -59.79
CA LEU A 164 1.04 -72.63 -60.11
C LEU A 164 0.57 -72.44 -61.55
N GLU A 165 0.49 -71.20 -62.06
CA GLU A 165 0.15 -70.93 -63.46
C GLU A 165 1.23 -71.47 -64.40
N SER A 166 2.51 -71.23 -64.09
CA SER A 166 3.65 -71.75 -64.86
C SER A 166 3.67 -73.27 -64.91
N VAL A 167 3.41 -73.94 -63.78
CA VAL A 167 3.25 -75.40 -63.71
C VAL A 167 2.01 -75.88 -64.48
N GLN A 168 0.95 -75.07 -64.58
CA GLN A 168 -0.23 -75.43 -65.38
C GLN A 168 0.05 -75.30 -66.89
N ARG A 169 0.67 -74.21 -67.35
CA ARG A 169 1.12 -74.04 -68.73
C ARG A 169 2.04 -75.20 -69.16
N LEU A 170 3.05 -75.53 -68.35
CA LEU A 170 3.95 -76.67 -68.62
C LEU A 170 3.24 -78.03 -68.64
N LYS A 171 2.15 -78.24 -67.86
CA LYS A 171 1.34 -79.48 -67.94
C LYS A 171 0.54 -79.56 -69.23
N ASP A 172 0.06 -78.43 -69.73
CA ASP A 172 -0.72 -78.36 -70.96
C ASP A 172 0.20 -78.48 -72.19
N GLU A 173 1.35 -77.79 -72.22
CA GLU A 173 2.44 -78.03 -73.19
C GLU A 173 2.89 -79.51 -73.19
N ALA A 174 3.10 -80.11 -72.02
CA ALA A 174 3.45 -81.53 -71.91
C ALA A 174 2.29 -82.48 -72.27
N ARG A 175 1.04 -82.00 -72.35
CA ARG A 175 -0.10 -82.75 -72.90
C ARG A 175 -0.12 -82.63 -74.42
N ASP A 176 0.16 -81.46 -74.96
CA ASP A 176 0.13 -81.18 -76.40
C ASP A 176 1.32 -81.86 -77.10
N LEU A 177 2.53 -81.79 -76.56
CA LEU A 177 3.69 -82.56 -77.04
C LEU A 177 3.44 -84.08 -77.00
N ARG A 178 2.66 -84.59 -76.04
CA ARG A 178 2.24 -86.01 -76.02
C ARG A 178 1.22 -86.34 -77.12
N GLN A 179 0.36 -85.39 -77.48
CA GLN A 179 -0.56 -85.53 -78.62
C GLN A 179 0.21 -85.49 -79.94
N GLU A 180 1.16 -84.55 -80.11
CA GLU A 180 2.03 -84.48 -81.28
C GLU A 180 2.85 -85.76 -81.47
N LEU A 181 3.48 -86.29 -80.41
CA LEU A 181 4.20 -87.56 -80.48
C LEU A 181 3.28 -88.75 -80.82
N ALA A 182 2.03 -88.75 -80.35
CA ALA A 182 1.04 -89.77 -80.70
C ALA A 182 0.56 -89.65 -82.17
N VAL A 183 0.57 -88.44 -82.74
CA VAL A 183 0.29 -88.19 -84.17
C VAL A 183 1.50 -88.57 -85.04
N GLN A 184 2.71 -88.18 -84.66
CA GLN A 184 3.94 -88.55 -85.39
C GLN A 184 4.16 -90.07 -85.42
N GLN A 185 3.84 -90.81 -84.34
CA GLN A 185 3.86 -92.28 -84.36
C GLN A 185 2.84 -92.92 -85.33
N LYS A 186 1.89 -92.14 -85.85
CA LYS A 186 0.90 -92.56 -86.85
C LYS A 186 1.36 -92.30 -88.29
N GLU A 187 2.33 -91.41 -88.52
CA GLU A 187 2.82 -91.04 -89.85
C GLU A 187 4.28 -91.46 -90.10
N LYS A 188 4.43 -92.73 -90.53
CA LYS A 188 5.64 -93.39 -91.10
C LYS A 188 6.72 -93.87 -90.10
N PRO A 189 7.58 -94.85 -90.48
CA PRO A 189 8.34 -95.66 -89.52
C PRO A 189 9.84 -95.32 -89.35
N LYS A 190 10.39 -95.79 -88.21
CA LYS A 190 11.83 -95.97 -87.86
C LYS A 190 12.62 -96.85 -88.86
N PRO A 191 13.98 -97.00 -88.77
CA PRO A 191 14.97 -96.54 -87.76
C PRO A 191 16.00 -95.50 -88.33
N ILE A 192 17.31 -95.29 -88.01
CA ILE A 192 18.46 -96.02 -87.40
C ILE A 192 19.42 -95.09 -86.58
N ILE A 193 20.25 -95.73 -85.75
CA ILE A 193 21.43 -95.36 -84.93
C ILE A 193 22.49 -94.42 -85.58
N GLY A 194 23.24 -93.65 -84.77
CA GLY A 194 24.54 -93.01 -85.14
C GLY A 194 25.35 -92.44 -83.94
N ASP A 195 26.68 -92.62 -83.96
CA ASP A 195 27.71 -92.48 -82.87
C ASP A 195 28.08 -91.07 -82.31
N SER A 196 29.07 -91.06 -81.39
CA SER A 196 29.77 -89.94 -80.71
C SER A 196 31.22 -89.74 -81.27
N PRO A 197 32.14 -88.87 -80.76
CA PRO A 197 32.06 -87.74 -79.79
C PRO A 197 32.85 -86.44 -80.23
N ASP A 198 32.98 -85.48 -79.29
CA ASP A 198 34.20 -84.69 -78.94
C ASP A 198 34.30 -83.15 -79.15
N ALA A 199 35.02 -82.53 -78.20
CA ALA A 199 35.75 -81.24 -78.09
C ALA A 199 35.24 -79.93 -78.75
N GLY A 200 35.02 -78.91 -77.90
CA GLY A 200 34.97 -77.49 -78.29
C GLY A 200 35.05 -76.50 -77.11
N ARG A 201 36.18 -75.77 -77.00
CA ARG A 201 36.38 -74.59 -76.11
C ARG A 201 35.39 -73.45 -76.49
N ILE A 202 35.04 -72.47 -75.64
CA ILE A 202 35.92 -71.54 -74.88
C ILE A 202 35.27 -70.98 -73.60
N ASP A 203 36.13 -70.41 -72.76
CA ASP A 203 35.87 -69.82 -71.44
C ASP A 203 35.23 -68.42 -71.48
N THR A 204 34.56 -68.04 -70.39
CA THR A 204 34.70 -66.72 -69.75
C THR A 204 34.24 -66.81 -68.30
N ALA A 205 35.08 -66.37 -67.36
CA ALA A 205 34.75 -66.34 -65.93
C ALA A 205 34.72 -64.90 -65.41
N VAL A 206 33.74 -64.59 -64.54
CA VAL A 206 33.76 -63.42 -63.67
C VAL A 206 33.38 -63.88 -62.26
N GLN A 207 34.29 -63.68 -61.30
CA GLN A 207 34.01 -63.82 -59.87
C GLN A 207 33.79 -62.44 -59.25
N ALA A 208 32.80 -62.31 -58.37
CA ALA A 208 32.77 -61.28 -57.33
C ALA A 208 31.88 -61.70 -56.15
N SER A 209 32.52 -62.32 -55.16
CA SER A 209 32.18 -62.45 -53.73
C SER A 209 30.80 -62.04 -53.20
N MET A 210 30.14 -62.97 -52.49
CA MET A 210 29.15 -62.65 -51.46
C MET A 210 29.79 -62.00 -50.21
N SER A 211 29.05 -61.20 -49.43
CA SER A 211 29.01 -61.24 -47.95
C SER A 211 28.12 -60.16 -47.31
N VAL A 212 27.40 -60.56 -46.25
CA VAL A 212 26.72 -59.74 -45.22
C VAL A 212 26.68 -60.57 -43.92
N PRO A 213 26.33 -60.04 -42.73
CA PRO A 213 26.53 -58.70 -42.16
C PRO A 213 27.35 -58.76 -40.82
N SER A 214 27.55 -57.65 -40.09
CA SER A 214 27.57 -57.59 -38.59
C SER A 214 27.94 -56.21 -38.00
N THR A 215 27.56 -55.99 -36.74
CA THR A 215 28.00 -54.92 -35.80
C THR A 215 28.43 -55.60 -34.47
N PRO A 216 28.81 -54.94 -33.34
CA PRO A 216 29.04 -53.52 -33.04
C PRO A 216 30.39 -53.25 -32.28
N VAL A 217 30.52 -52.09 -31.60
CA VAL A 217 31.59 -51.66 -30.64
C VAL A 217 32.96 -51.29 -31.29
N GLY A 218 33.65 -50.19 -30.94
CA GLY A 218 33.29 -49.02 -30.10
C GLY A 218 34.49 -48.15 -29.69
N HIS A 219 34.21 -46.98 -29.08
CA HIS A 219 35.11 -46.11 -28.26
C HIS A 219 36.06 -45.05 -28.91
N ARG A 220 35.87 -43.77 -28.47
CA ARG A 220 36.79 -42.61 -28.31
C ARG A 220 37.24 -41.73 -29.51
N GLY A 221 37.24 -40.40 -29.26
CA GLY A 221 37.91 -39.33 -30.04
C GLY A 221 36.98 -38.50 -30.95
N SER A 222 36.17 -37.54 -30.51
CA SER A 222 36.48 -36.24 -29.86
C SER A 222 37.23 -35.22 -30.75
N ILE A 223 36.49 -34.29 -31.39
CA ILE A 223 36.69 -32.82 -31.37
C ILE A 223 35.49 -32.09 -32.02
N SER A 224 35.40 -30.77 -31.78
CA SER A 224 34.45 -29.78 -32.34
C SER A 224 33.02 -29.83 -31.78
N GLY A 225 32.52 -28.69 -31.29
CA GLY A 225 31.21 -28.59 -30.63
C GLY A 225 30.45 -27.30 -30.95
N LEU A 226 29.18 -27.28 -30.57
CA LEU A 226 28.31 -26.09 -30.57
C LEU A 226 28.02 -25.68 -29.12
N SER A 227 28.20 -24.40 -28.80
CA SER A 227 27.61 -23.77 -27.61
C SER A 227 26.16 -23.40 -27.96
N SER A 228 25.14 -23.76 -27.18
CA SER A 228 24.71 -23.11 -25.93
C SER A 228 23.38 -23.79 -25.50
N PRO A 229 22.96 -23.83 -24.21
CA PRO A 229 22.74 -22.63 -23.40
C PRO A 229 23.20 -22.70 -21.93
N MET A 230 23.18 -21.55 -21.27
CA MET A 230 23.50 -21.41 -19.85
C MET A 230 22.31 -21.80 -18.96
N LEU A 231 22.59 -22.56 -17.90
CA LEU A 231 21.69 -22.69 -16.74
C LEU A 231 22.12 -21.74 -15.63
N TYR A 232 21.15 -21.15 -14.94
CA TYR A 232 21.40 -20.34 -13.74
C TYR A 232 22.01 -21.19 -12.63
N ARG A 233 23.00 -20.66 -11.92
CA ARG A 233 23.55 -21.29 -10.71
C ARG A 233 23.65 -20.28 -9.57
N THR A 234 22.77 -20.39 -8.60
CA THR A 234 22.80 -19.61 -7.36
C THR A 234 23.88 -20.14 -6.44
N SER A 235 24.78 -19.29 -5.96
CA SER A 235 25.60 -19.51 -4.76
C SER A 235 26.12 -18.16 -4.25
N PHE A 236 26.29 -18.06 -2.93
CA PHE A 236 26.83 -16.88 -2.26
C PHE A 236 28.36 -16.89 -2.31
N ASP A 237 28.98 -15.73 -2.51
CA ASP A 237 30.11 -15.28 -1.69
C ASP A 237 30.13 -13.74 -1.66
N ASP A 238 30.84 -13.16 -0.68
CA ASP A 238 30.99 -11.71 -0.48
C ASP A 238 32.21 -11.16 -1.26
N GLY A 239 32.34 -9.83 -1.39
CA GLY A 239 33.57 -9.21 -1.92
C GLY A 239 33.41 -8.20 -3.06
N TYR A 240 32.71 -7.09 -2.79
CA TYR A 240 33.14 -5.74 -3.19
C TYR A 240 33.71 -5.52 -4.62
N SER A 241 33.04 -6.01 -5.68
CA SER A 241 33.25 -5.50 -7.04
C SER A 241 31.92 -5.08 -7.68
N GLY A 242 31.84 -3.82 -8.09
CA GLY A 242 30.59 -3.18 -8.45
C GLY A 242 30.09 -3.56 -9.85
N THR A 243 29.27 -4.61 -9.96
CA THR A 243 28.44 -4.82 -11.15
C THR A 243 27.62 -3.55 -11.42
N PRO A 244 27.68 -2.93 -12.61
CA PRO A 244 27.00 -1.66 -12.84
C PRO A 244 25.49 -1.85 -12.74
N LEU A 245 24.88 -1.22 -11.72
CA LEU A 245 23.43 -1.23 -11.52
C LEU A 245 22.71 -0.90 -12.82
N THR A 246 21.77 -1.77 -13.20
CA THR A 246 20.99 -1.62 -14.43
C THR A 246 20.30 -0.25 -14.44
N PRO A 247 20.09 0.38 -15.61
CA PRO A 247 19.51 1.73 -15.68
C PRO A 247 18.18 1.85 -14.90
N SER A 248 17.34 0.82 -14.95
CA SER A 248 16.10 0.73 -14.17
C SER A 248 16.34 0.73 -12.65
N ALA A 249 17.23 -0.13 -12.14
CA ALA A 249 17.56 -0.19 -10.71
C ALA A 249 18.16 1.15 -10.22
N ARG A 250 19.01 1.80 -11.02
CA ARG A 250 19.57 3.11 -10.72
C ARG A 250 18.50 4.21 -10.62
N ILE A 251 17.56 4.26 -11.58
CA ILE A 251 16.47 5.23 -11.60
C ILE A 251 15.51 4.99 -10.41
N SER A 252 15.19 3.72 -10.11
CA SER A 252 14.38 3.34 -8.95
C SER A 252 15.02 3.81 -7.63
N ALA A 253 16.32 3.52 -7.42
CA ALA A 253 17.05 3.97 -6.23
C ALA A 253 17.09 5.50 -6.10
N LEU A 254 17.33 6.23 -7.20
CA LEU A 254 17.33 7.70 -7.20
C LEU A 254 15.95 8.29 -6.87
N ASN A 255 14.86 7.68 -7.34
CA ASN A 255 13.50 8.10 -6.98
C ASN A 255 13.21 7.87 -5.49
N ILE A 256 13.59 6.70 -4.95
CA ILE A 256 13.42 6.37 -3.52
C ILE A 256 14.21 7.36 -2.64
N VAL A 257 15.47 7.65 -2.99
CA VAL A 257 16.29 8.64 -2.28
C VAL A 257 15.69 10.05 -2.41
N GLY A 258 15.19 10.43 -3.59
CA GLY A 258 14.52 11.70 -3.80
C GLY A 258 13.25 11.88 -2.96
N ASP A 259 12.45 10.84 -2.80
CA ASP A 259 11.24 10.87 -1.96
C ASP A 259 11.55 10.80 -0.46
N LEU A 260 12.62 10.10 -0.07
CA LEU A 260 13.15 10.17 1.30
C LEU A 260 13.61 11.59 1.65
N LEU A 261 14.37 12.26 0.77
CA LEU A 261 14.80 13.65 0.99
C LEU A 261 13.62 14.63 1.09
N LYS A 262 12.57 14.47 0.27
CA LYS A 262 11.32 15.25 0.41
C LYS A 262 10.65 15.02 1.76
N LYS A 263 10.57 13.76 2.21
CA LYS A 263 9.98 13.40 3.52
C LYS A 263 10.81 13.95 4.68
N VAL A 264 12.13 13.90 4.62
CA VAL A 264 13.03 14.50 5.62
C VAL A 264 12.82 16.01 5.69
N GLY A 265 12.87 16.74 4.56
CA GLY A 265 12.63 18.19 4.57
C GLY A 265 11.23 18.59 5.09
N ALA A 266 10.21 17.77 4.84
CA ALA A 266 8.87 17.96 5.41
C ALA A 266 8.83 17.71 6.94
N LEU A 267 9.60 16.73 7.44
CA LEU A 267 9.75 16.46 8.87
C LEU A 267 10.56 17.56 9.56
N GLU A 268 11.66 18.04 8.96
CA GLU A 268 12.45 19.17 9.47
C GLU A 268 11.61 20.45 9.57
N SER A 269 10.78 20.73 8.55
CA SER A 269 9.85 21.86 8.57
C SER A 269 8.82 21.76 9.70
N LYS A 270 8.23 20.57 9.92
CA LYS A 270 7.34 20.31 11.07
C LYS A 270 8.08 20.44 12.40
N LEU A 271 9.28 19.89 12.53
CA LEU A 271 10.06 19.92 13.77
C LEU A 271 10.51 21.34 14.12
N ALA A 272 10.87 22.16 13.13
CA ALA A 272 11.10 23.60 13.31
C ALA A 272 9.83 24.33 13.77
N SER A 273 8.66 24.00 13.22
CA SER A 273 7.38 24.55 13.66
C SER A 273 7.05 24.15 15.11
N CYS A 274 7.22 22.88 15.47
CA CYS A 274 7.06 22.41 16.86
C CYS A 274 8.05 23.08 17.82
N ARG A 275 9.30 23.30 17.41
CA ARG A 275 10.29 24.01 18.21
C ARG A 275 9.88 25.46 18.47
N ASN A 276 9.35 26.16 17.46
CA ASN A 276 8.83 27.53 17.64
C ASN A 276 7.62 27.56 18.57
N PHE A 277 6.68 26.63 18.40
CA PHE A 277 5.49 26.48 19.24
C PHE A 277 5.86 26.24 20.72
N VAL A 278 6.83 25.35 21.00
CA VAL A 278 7.34 25.12 22.37
C VAL A 278 8.07 26.36 22.93
N TYR A 279 8.74 27.14 22.10
CA TYR A 279 9.36 28.42 22.51
C TYR A 279 8.35 29.54 22.78
N GLU A 280 7.18 29.54 22.12
CA GLU A 280 6.09 30.48 22.43
C GLU A 280 5.26 30.04 23.65
N GLN A 281 5.16 28.74 23.93
CA GLN A 281 4.34 28.20 25.02
C GLN A 281 5.05 28.00 26.36
N SER A 282 6.38 28.16 26.47
CA SER A 282 7.08 27.97 27.75
C SER A 282 6.75 29.10 28.76
N PRO A 283 6.09 28.85 29.91
CA PRO A 283 5.66 29.92 30.81
C PRO A 283 6.81 30.52 31.65
N ASN A 284 7.89 29.77 31.85
CA ASN A 284 8.96 30.11 32.78
C ASN A 284 10.03 31.00 32.13
N ARG A 285 9.79 32.32 32.18
CA ARG A 285 10.82 33.33 31.92
C ARG A 285 11.33 33.93 33.24
N PRO A 286 12.57 33.67 33.66
CA PRO A 286 13.16 34.36 34.80
C PRO A 286 13.18 35.87 34.57
N ILE A 287 12.75 36.64 35.57
CA ILE A 287 12.74 38.11 35.52
C ILE A 287 14.18 38.61 35.73
N ALA A 288 14.93 38.77 34.64
CA ALA A 288 16.20 39.47 34.64
C ALA A 288 15.99 40.99 34.79
N PRO A 289 16.82 41.71 35.58
CA PRO A 289 16.53 43.09 35.98
C PRO A 289 16.61 44.13 34.86
N LEU A 290 15.93 45.25 35.08
CA LEU A 290 15.75 46.38 34.15
C LEU A 290 17.03 47.21 33.96
N SER A 291 18.05 46.66 33.29
CA SER A 291 19.29 47.40 32.96
C SER A 291 19.83 47.19 31.54
N ALA A 292 19.22 46.31 30.72
CA ALA A 292 19.75 45.92 29.40
C ALA A 292 19.03 46.51 28.18
N ARG A 293 18.08 47.46 28.37
CA ARG A 293 17.11 47.86 27.31
C ARG A 293 17.47 49.14 26.52
N VAL A 294 18.76 49.48 26.39
CA VAL A 294 19.21 50.66 25.61
C VAL A 294 20.00 50.28 24.35
N ASN A 295 20.86 49.25 24.41
CA ASN A 295 21.91 49.07 23.39
C ASN A 295 21.51 48.26 22.14
N LYS A 296 20.28 47.73 22.04
CA LYS A 296 19.85 46.88 20.89
C LYS A 296 18.90 47.57 19.89
N ALA A 297 19.00 48.91 19.79
CA ALA A 297 18.21 49.72 18.85
C ALA A 297 19.01 50.23 17.63
N ARG A 298 20.32 49.93 17.52
CA ARG A 298 21.23 50.58 16.54
C ARG A 298 21.69 49.71 15.35
N GLU A 299 21.53 48.39 15.39
CA GLU A 299 22.05 47.47 14.34
C GLU A 299 21.02 46.98 13.31
N CYS A 300 19.72 47.19 13.52
CA CYS A 300 18.68 46.56 12.68
C CYS A 300 18.20 47.41 11.49
N ASN A 301 18.80 48.58 11.24
CA ASN A 301 18.26 49.58 10.29
C ASN A 301 18.98 49.65 8.92
N GLU A 302 20.22 49.21 8.81
CA GLU A 302 21.00 49.38 7.56
C GLU A 302 20.56 48.44 6.42
N ASN A 303 20.19 47.20 6.75
CA ASN A 303 19.87 46.16 5.77
C ASN A 303 18.56 46.37 4.99
N ARG A 304 17.87 47.52 5.16
CA ARG A 304 16.57 47.79 4.52
C ARG A 304 16.62 48.67 3.26
N LEU A 305 17.78 49.22 2.91
CA LEU A 305 17.91 50.18 1.79
C LEU A 305 18.48 49.59 0.48
N ASN A 306 19.16 48.44 0.51
CA ASN A 306 19.80 47.83 -0.66
C ASN A 306 18.92 46.83 -1.42
N MET A 307 17.82 47.29 -2.03
CA MET A 307 17.00 46.48 -2.96
C MET A 307 16.73 47.19 -4.28
N SER A 308 17.24 46.63 -5.38
CA SER A 308 17.13 47.21 -6.73
C SER A 308 15.67 47.39 -7.18
N PRO A 309 15.30 48.52 -7.82
CA PRO A 309 13.92 48.77 -8.27
C PRO A 309 13.29 47.64 -9.09
N LYS A 310 14.08 46.94 -9.91
CA LYS A 310 13.63 45.80 -10.74
C LYS A 310 13.08 44.63 -9.90
N ALA A 311 13.61 44.41 -8.69
CA ALA A 311 13.10 43.38 -7.78
C ALA A 311 11.74 43.76 -7.17
N LEU A 312 11.57 45.04 -6.82
CA LEU A 312 10.34 45.57 -6.25
C LEU A 312 9.17 45.49 -7.25
N GLU A 313 9.42 45.85 -8.50
CA GLU A 313 8.43 45.75 -9.58
C GLU A 313 8.02 44.30 -9.88
N LYS A 314 8.99 43.38 -9.93
CA LYS A 314 8.73 41.95 -10.13
C LYS A 314 7.84 41.38 -9.02
N ARG A 315 8.09 41.75 -7.75
CA ARG A 315 7.24 41.38 -6.61
C ARG A 315 5.81 41.93 -6.77
N ASN A 316 5.68 43.20 -7.13
CA ASN A 316 4.37 43.85 -7.29
C ASN A 316 3.56 43.26 -8.47
N LYS A 317 4.21 42.85 -9.56
CA LYS A 317 3.59 42.11 -10.67
C LYS A 317 3.10 40.72 -10.23
N THR A 318 3.87 39.98 -9.44
CA THR A 318 3.40 38.70 -8.86
C THR A 318 2.19 38.87 -7.96
N VAL A 319 2.18 39.88 -7.07
CA VAL A 319 1.04 40.16 -6.17
C VAL A 319 -0.22 40.52 -6.98
N LYS A 320 -0.12 41.35 -8.02
CA LYS A 320 -1.25 41.63 -8.93
C LYS A 320 -1.76 40.36 -9.64
N ARG A 321 -0.87 39.48 -10.10
CA ARG A 321 -1.24 38.21 -10.77
C ARG A 321 -2.00 37.28 -9.81
N LEU A 322 -1.54 37.14 -8.57
CA LEU A 322 -2.22 36.32 -7.55
C LEU A 322 -3.61 36.87 -7.21
N LYS A 323 -3.75 38.19 -7.06
CA LYS A 323 -5.06 38.82 -6.77
C LYS A 323 -6.06 38.63 -7.92
N LEU A 324 -5.60 38.68 -9.17
CA LEU A 324 -6.41 38.36 -10.35
C LEU A 324 -6.84 36.88 -10.41
N ILE A 325 -5.98 35.95 -9.98
CA ILE A 325 -6.29 34.51 -9.93
C ILE A 325 -7.32 34.21 -8.83
N LEU A 326 -7.25 34.86 -7.66
CA LEU A 326 -8.28 34.71 -6.62
C LEU A 326 -9.65 35.18 -7.11
N ASN A 327 -9.75 36.40 -7.67
CA ASN A 327 -11.04 36.92 -8.14
C ASN A 327 -11.66 36.03 -9.25
N LYS A 328 -10.84 35.41 -10.12
CA LYS A 328 -11.34 34.44 -11.12
C LYS A 328 -11.77 33.08 -10.56
N ARG A 329 -11.62 32.82 -9.26
CA ARG A 329 -11.99 31.55 -8.61
C ARG A 329 -13.25 31.64 -7.74
N LEU A 330 -13.90 32.81 -7.72
CA LEU A 330 -15.13 33.10 -6.96
C LEU A 330 -16.38 33.23 -7.86
N GLU A 331 -16.23 33.22 -9.18
CA GLU A 331 -17.31 33.35 -10.17
C GLU A 331 -17.76 31.96 -10.68
N PHE A 332 -18.66 31.31 -9.95
CA PHE A 332 -19.49 30.21 -10.47
C PHE A 332 -20.92 30.34 -9.95
N GLY A 333 -21.87 30.52 -10.87
CA GLY A 333 -23.30 30.69 -10.59
C GLY A 333 -24.04 29.39 -10.24
N PRO A 334 -25.37 29.48 -10.00
CA PRO A 334 -26.16 28.39 -9.44
C PRO A 334 -26.40 27.22 -10.40
N LEU A 335 -26.63 26.04 -9.81
CA LEU A 335 -26.94 24.79 -10.50
C LEU A 335 -28.35 24.82 -11.13
N SER A 336 -28.48 24.22 -12.33
CA SER A 336 -29.78 23.86 -12.92
C SER A 336 -29.95 22.33 -12.91
N PRO A 337 -31.10 21.79 -12.48
CA PRO A 337 -31.29 20.33 -12.34
C PRO A 337 -31.99 19.70 -13.56
N ASN A 338 -31.50 18.55 -14.05
CA ASN A 338 -32.36 17.52 -14.67
C ASN A 338 -31.65 16.16 -14.86
N ILE A 339 -32.42 15.17 -15.34
CA ILE A 339 -32.05 13.82 -15.84
C ILE A 339 -31.94 12.70 -14.78
N SER A 340 -33.11 12.13 -14.50
CA SER A 340 -33.43 10.68 -14.54
C SER A 340 -32.70 9.66 -13.65
N GLY A 341 -33.46 9.11 -12.68
CA GLY A 341 -33.26 7.78 -12.11
C GLY A 341 -34.46 6.88 -12.40
N GLN A 342 -34.25 5.56 -12.59
CA GLN A 342 -35.30 4.61 -12.99
C GLN A 342 -36.21 4.20 -11.82
N GLY A 343 -37.51 4.10 -12.07
CA GLY A 343 -38.48 3.55 -11.12
C GLY A 343 -38.55 2.02 -11.19
N MET A 344 -38.38 1.34 -10.06
CA MET A 344 -38.65 -0.10 -9.94
C MET A 344 -40.16 -0.36 -9.79
N HIS A 345 -40.67 -1.32 -10.54
CA HIS A 345 -42.09 -1.70 -10.54
C HIS A 345 -42.39 -2.74 -9.46
N SER A 346 -43.51 -2.59 -8.75
CA SER A 346 -44.11 -3.64 -7.91
C SER A 346 -45.65 -3.56 -8.01
N PRO A 347 -46.41 -4.68 -8.01
CA PRO A 347 -47.73 -4.69 -8.63
C PRO A 347 -48.92 -4.41 -7.70
N GLN A 348 -49.91 -3.71 -8.28
CA GLN A 348 -51.36 -3.89 -8.13
C GLN A 348 -51.95 -4.22 -6.75
N GLY A 349 -52.61 -3.22 -6.15
CA GLY A 349 -53.59 -3.41 -5.08
C GLY A 349 -54.77 -2.44 -5.23
N VAL A 350 -55.74 -2.76 -6.08
CA VAL A 350 -56.96 -1.94 -6.28
C VAL A 350 -58.16 -2.64 -5.68
N VAL A 351 -58.67 -2.10 -4.58
CA VAL A 351 -60.03 -2.37 -4.09
C VAL A 351 -60.75 -1.03 -3.94
N LYS A 352 -61.75 -0.78 -4.80
CA LYS A 352 -62.68 0.32 -4.61
C LYS A 352 -63.65 -0.04 -3.49
N MET A 353 -63.65 0.72 -2.41
CA MET A 353 -64.83 0.80 -1.53
C MET A 353 -65.81 1.83 -2.09
N ILE A 354 -67.10 1.55 -1.95
CA ILE A 354 -68.19 2.42 -2.41
C ILE A 354 -68.77 3.14 -1.19
N LEU A 355 -68.59 4.45 -1.12
CA LEU A 355 -69.66 5.45 -0.96
C LEU A 355 -69.12 6.84 -1.30
#